data_AF-A0A699Z1K5-F1
#
_entry.id   AF-A0A699Z1K5-F1
#
_cell.length_a   1.000
_cell.length_b   1.000
_cell.length_c   1.000
_cell.angle_alpha   90.00
_cell.angle_beta   90.00
_cell.angle_gamma   90.00
#
_symmetry.space_group_name_H-M   'P 1'
#
loop_
_entity.id
_entity.type
_entity.pdbx_description
1 polymer ?
#
loop_
_entity_poly.entity_id
_entity_poly.type
_entity_poly.pdbx_seq_one_letter_code
_entity_poly.pdbx_strand_id
1 'polypeptide(L)'
;MRLWNLIPDPYCAQPDYYIIHTWSDSLVDVVRQVVDHLRPHVDTAEGAPPPRPLHEVLAETFVWLDLVAVMQHMTSQLAQNGPDLSETRANLLGCRLGSLAVMGMQLTPLTRAWCMYESWATVYYGSCQRLIVVFPDDVTLELVSTFQERCRCIDITRAATTLPQDKQRIVAE
;
A
#
# COMPACT_ATOMS: atom_id res chain seq x y z
N MET A 1 16.68 1.24 -16.97
CA MET A 1 15.33 0.96 -17.47
C MET A 1 14.46 0.70 -16.25
N ARG A 2 13.35 1.43 -16.09
CA ARG A 2 12.42 1.21 -14.95
C ARG A 2 11.54 0.00 -15.27
N LEU A 3 11.12 -0.76 -14.25
CA LEU A 3 10.25 -1.93 -14.44
C LEU A 3 8.93 -1.54 -15.13
N TRP A 4 8.35 -0.38 -14.78
CA TRP A 4 7.16 0.12 -15.45
C TRP A 4 7.35 0.49 -16.92
N ASN A 5 8.58 0.72 -17.40
CA ASN A 5 8.83 0.90 -18.85
C ASN A 5 8.62 -0.39 -19.64
N LEU A 6 8.50 -1.54 -18.97
CA LEU A 6 8.20 -2.84 -19.58
C LEU A 6 6.70 -3.14 -19.61
N ILE A 7 5.88 -2.31 -18.95
CA ILE A 7 4.43 -2.47 -18.92
C ILE A 7 3.86 -1.84 -20.20
N PRO A 8 3.13 -2.60 -21.04
CA PRO A 8 2.52 -2.04 -22.25
C PRO A 8 1.53 -0.92 -21.92
N ASP A 9 1.46 0.10 -22.78
CA ASP A 9 0.59 1.29 -22.59
C ASP A 9 -0.87 0.97 -22.19
N PRO A 10 -1.55 -0.08 -22.71
CA PRO A 10 -2.90 -0.42 -22.27
C PRO A 10 -3.03 -0.78 -20.78
N TYR A 11 -1.92 -1.13 -20.12
CA TYR A 11 -1.87 -1.46 -18.70
C TYR A 11 -1.31 -0.30 -17.85
N CYS A 12 -1.20 0.89 -18.43
CA CYS A 12 -0.74 2.10 -17.77
C CYS A 12 -1.87 3.14 -17.73
N ALA A 13 -2.31 3.53 -16.54
CA ALA A 13 -3.25 4.62 -16.35
C ALA A 13 -3.00 5.31 -14.99
N GLN A 14 -3.83 6.31 -14.67
CA GLN A 14 -3.82 6.90 -13.33
C GLN A 14 -4.18 5.83 -12.29
N PRO A 15 -3.36 5.63 -11.25
CA PRO A 15 -3.64 4.61 -10.24
C PRO A 15 -4.87 4.97 -9.39
N ASP A 16 -5.65 3.95 -9.08
CA ASP A 16 -6.74 3.99 -8.11
C ASP A 16 -6.22 3.93 -6.69
N TYR A 17 -5.30 2.99 -6.45
CA TYR A 17 -4.79 2.71 -5.12
C TYR A 17 -3.27 2.74 -5.08
N TYR A 18 -2.73 3.29 -4.00
CA TYR A 18 -1.34 3.07 -3.60
C TYR A 18 -1.26 1.85 -2.67
N ILE A 19 -0.40 0.88 -2.96
CA ILE A 19 -0.27 -0.35 -2.16
C ILE A 19 0.85 -0.18 -1.14
N ILE A 20 0.49 -0.02 0.12
CA ILE A 20 1.40 -0.02 1.26
C ILE A 20 1.60 -1.47 1.69
N HIS A 21 2.81 -1.99 1.52
CA HIS A 21 3.18 -3.36 1.88
C HIS A 21 4.62 -3.42 2.34
N THR A 22 5.03 -4.54 2.96
CA THR A 22 6.45 -4.74 3.24
C THR A 22 7.10 -5.66 2.23
N TRP A 23 8.36 -5.37 1.92
CA TRP A 23 9.17 -6.13 0.98
C TRP A 23 9.51 -7.54 1.47
N SER A 24 9.36 -7.79 2.76
CA SER A 24 9.49 -9.12 3.37
C SER A 24 8.26 -9.98 3.18
N ASP A 25 7.11 -9.39 2.82
CA ASP A 25 5.89 -10.13 2.58
C ASP A 25 5.94 -10.80 1.20
N SER A 26 5.23 -11.92 1.09
CA SER A 26 5.03 -12.61 -0.17
C SER A 26 4.22 -11.73 -1.12
N LEU A 27 4.80 -11.37 -2.27
CA LEU A 27 4.09 -10.61 -3.31
C LEU A 27 2.80 -11.31 -3.76
N VAL A 28 2.81 -12.65 -3.81
CA VAL A 28 1.62 -13.43 -4.16
C VAL A 28 0.50 -13.22 -3.15
N ASP A 29 0.83 -13.15 -1.86
CA ASP A 29 -0.17 -12.95 -0.80
C ASP A 29 -0.65 -11.49 -0.75
N VAL A 30 0.22 -10.53 -1.08
CA VAL A 30 -0.17 -9.12 -1.26
C VAL A 30 -1.16 -8.99 -2.42
N VAL A 31 -0.84 -9.57 -3.58
CA VAL A 31 -1.72 -9.53 -4.76
C VAL A 31 -3.04 -10.23 -4.48
N ARG A 32 -3.02 -11.40 -3.82
CA ARG A 32 -4.24 -12.14 -3.44
C ARG A 32 -5.16 -11.25 -2.58
N GLN A 33 -4.64 -10.67 -1.51
CA GLN A 33 -5.41 -9.79 -0.62
C GLN A 33 -5.99 -8.57 -1.35
N VAL A 34 -5.22 -7.96 -2.25
CA VAL A 34 -5.73 -6.84 -3.07
C VAL A 34 -6.85 -7.31 -3.99
N VAL A 35 -6.69 -8.45 -4.67
CA VAL A 35 -7.72 -9.02 -5.55
C VAL A 35 -9.00 -9.36 -4.77
N ASP A 36 -8.85 -9.95 -3.58
CA ASP A 36 -9.99 -10.30 -2.74
C ASP A 36 -10.68 -9.05 -2.16
N HIS A 37 -9.93 -8.01 -1.82
CA HIS A 37 -10.50 -6.69 -1.47
C HIS A 37 -11.29 -6.06 -2.62
N LEU A 38 -10.81 -6.19 -3.85
CA LEU A 38 -11.47 -5.67 -5.05
C LEU A 38 -12.66 -6.53 -5.51
N ARG A 39 -12.89 -7.68 -4.87
CA ARG A 39 -13.99 -8.58 -5.23
C ARG A 39 -15.34 -7.90 -4.99
N PRO A 40 -16.18 -7.76 -6.03
CA PRO A 40 -17.49 -7.14 -5.86
C PRO A 40 -18.33 -7.88 -4.83
N HIS A 41 -18.88 -7.14 -3.87
CA HIS A 41 -19.79 -7.70 -2.88
C HIS A 41 -21.19 -7.84 -3.49
N VAL A 42 -21.85 -8.94 -3.14
CA VAL A 42 -23.26 -9.15 -3.48
C VAL A 42 -24.09 -8.26 -2.57
N ASP A 43 -24.76 -7.27 -3.15
CA ASP A 43 -25.79 -6.54 -2.43
C ASP A 43 -27.03 -7.44 -2.32
N THR A 44 -27.41 -7.77 -1.07
CA THR A 44 -28.55 -8.64 -0.79
C THR A 44 -29.89 -7.88 -0.77
N ALA A 45 -29.88 -6.56 -1.01
CA ALA A 45 -31.10 -5.78 -1.13
C ALA A 45 -31.94 -6.22 -2.33
N GLU A 46 -33.25 -6.27 -2.15
CA GLU A 46 -34.18 -6.64 -3.21
C GLU A 46 -34.11 -5.64 -4.38
N GLY A 47 -33.85 -6.13 -5.59
CA GLY A 47 -33.70 -5.31 -6.79
C GLY A 47 -32.29 -4.75 -7.03
N ALA A 48 -31.30 -5.12 -6.21
CA ALA A 48 -29.91 -4.76 -6.48
C ALA A 48 -29.42 -5.35 -7.82
N PRO A 49 -28.62 -4.61 -8.61
CA PRO A 49 -28.02 -5.14 -9.82
C PRO A 49 -27.07 -6.30 -9.49
N PRO A 50 -26.87 -7.26 -10.40
CA PRO A 50 -25.88 -8.31 -10.19
C PRO A 50 -24.48 -7.70 -9.99
N PRO A 51 -23.65 -8.29 -9.13
CA PRO A 51 -22.28 -7.81 -8.94
C PRO A 51 -21.53 -7.89 -10.26
N ARG A 52 -20.69 -6.88 -10.51
CA ARG A 52 -19.80 -6.89 -11.67
C ARG A 52 -18.89 -8.12 -11.64
N PRO A 53 -18.55 -8.72 -12.78
CA PRO A 53 -17.54 -9.77 -12.82
C PRO A 53 -16.17 -9.25 -12.33
N LEU A 54 -15.48 -10.03 -11.49
CA LEU A 54 -14.17 -9.64 -10.94
C LEU A 54 -13.15 -9.27 -12.03
N HIS A 55 -13.12 -10.01 -13.14
CA HIS A 55 -12.17 -9.74 -14.22
C HIS A 55 -12.36 -8.36 -14.88
N GLU A 56 -13.59 -7.84 -14.92
CA GLU A 56 -13.87 -6.48 -15.42
C GLU A 56 -13.36 -5.43 -14.43
N VAL A 57 -13.61 -5.64 -13.14
CA VAL A 57 -13.10 -4.75 -12.08
C VAL A 57 -11.58 -4.70 -12.10
N LEU A 58 -10.92 -5.85 -12.21
CA LEU A 58 -9.46 -5.93 -12.29
C LEU A 58 -8.91 -5.29 -13.57
N ALA A 59 -9.61 -5.39 -14.71
CA ALA A 59 -9.18 -4.76 -15.96
C ALA A 59 -9.26 -3.22 -15.94
N GLU A 60 -10.10 -2.66 -15.07
CA GLU A 60 -10.29 -1.22 -14.91
C GLU A 60 -9.58 -0.62 -13.68
N THR A 61 -9.00 -1.47 -12.83
CA THR A 61 -8.33 -1.04 -11.60
C THR A 61 -6.83 -0.97 -11.82
N PHE A 62 -6.26 0.22 -11.61
CA PHE A 62 -4.83 0.45 -11.72
C PHE A 62 -4.24 0.68 -10.33
N VAL A 63 -3.09 0.08 -10.03
CA VAL A 63 -2.47 0.19 -8.71
C VAL A 63 -1.04 0.69 -8.81
N TRP A 64 -0.64 1.50 -7.84
CA TRP A 64 0.75 1.88 -7.63
C TRP A 64 1.40 0.94 -6.62
N LEU A 65 2.40 0.19 -7.08
CA LEU A 65 3.19 -0.72 -6.25
C LEU A 65 4.67 -0.33 -6.35
N ASP A 66 5.27 0.03 -5.21
CA ASP A 66 6.63 0.57 -5.15
C ASP A 66 7.69 -0.38 -5.74
N LEU A 67 7.54 -1.70 -5.60
CA LEU A 67 8.41 -2.72 -6.21
C LEU A 67 8.53 -2.57 -7.74
N VAL A 68 7.47 -2.10 -8.39
CA VAL A 68 7.38 -1.95 -9.84
C VAL A 68 7.66 -0.50 -10.27
N ALA A 69 7.19 0.45 -9.46
CA ALA A 69 7.22 1.87 -9.79
C ALA A 69 8.55 2.55 -9.39
N VAL A 70 9.20 2.10 -8.32
CA VAL A 70 10.45 2.69 -7.80
C VAL A 70 11.67 1.97 -8.39
N MET A 71 12.56 2.75 -9.01
CA MET A 71 13.76 2.23 -9.67
C MET A 71 14.91 2.06 -8.65
N GLN A 72 14.94 0.95 -7.92
CA GLN A 72 15.93 0.74 -6.85
C GLN A 72 17.31 0.23 -7.31
N HIS A 73 17.45 -0.24 -8.56
CA HIS A 73 18.70 -0.84 -9.05
C HIS A 73 19.66 0.12 -9.77
N MET A 74 19.36 1.42 -9.83
CA MET A 74 20.28 2.38 -10.45
C MET A 74 21.23 2.97 -9.43
N THR A 75 22.52 2.71 -9.65
CA THR A 75 23.72 3.26 -9.00
C THR A 75 23.84 4.79 -9.02
N SER A 76 22.78 5.50 -9.38
CA SER A 76 22.66 6.95 -9.28
C SER A 76 22.49 7.39 -7.81
N GLN A 77 22.80 8.64 -7.52
CA GLN A 77 22.64 9.29 -6.20
C GLN A 77 21.25 9.08 -5.55
N LEU A 78 20.21 8.74 -6.31
CA LEU A 78 18.89 8.33 -5.81
C LEU A 78 18.93 7.05 -4.95
N ALA A 79 19.76 6.06 -5.30
CA ALA A 79 19.94 4.87 -4.47
C ALA A 79 20.67 5.18 -3.15
N GLN A 80 21.48 6.25 -3.12
CA GLN A 80 22.17 6.71 -1.91
C GLN A 80 21.29 7.58 -1.02
N ASN A 81 20.29 8.28 -1.59
CA ASN A 81 19.43 9.19 -0.84
C ASN A 81 18.11 8.55 -0.38
N GLY A 82 17.71 7.41 -0.95
CA GLY A 82 16.41 6.79 -0.72
C GLY A 82 15.28 7.49 -1.51
N PRO A 83 14.04 6.98 -1.48
CA PRO A 83 12.93 7.64 -2.17
C PRO A 83 12.73 9.07 -1.65
N ASP A 84 12.32 9.97 -2.54
CA ASP A 84 11.99 11.34 -2.19
C ASP A 84 10.63 11.36 -1.47
N LEU A 85 10.58 11.86 -0.24
CA LEU A 85 9.36 11.95 0.56
C LEU A 85 8.28 12.77 -0.17
N SER A 86 8.68 13.79 -0.93
CA SER A 86 7.78 14.62 -1.72
C SER A 86 7.19 13.86 -2.91
N GLU A 87 7.98 13.02 -3.58
CA GLU A 87 7.53 12.15 -4.67
C GLU A 87 6.61 11.05 -4.14
N THR A 88 6.99 10.37 -3.05
CA THR A 88 6.13 9.38 -2.38
C THR A 88 4.80 10.00 -1.99
N ARG A 89 4.81 11.20 -1.38
CA ARG A 89 3.59 11.94 -1.04
C ARG A 89 2.76 12.27 -2.28
N ALA A 90 3.38 12.75 -3.35
CA ALA A 90 2.68 13.04 -4.59
C ALA A 90 2.01 11.79 -5.18
N ASN A 91 2.68 10.64 -5.13
CA ASN A 91 2.13 9.36 -5.62
C ASN A 91 0.96 8.87 -4.74
N LEU A 92 1.09 8.94 -3.41
CA LEU A 92 0.02 8.59 -2.47
C LEU A 92 -1.24 9.44 -2.71
N LEU A 93 -1.07 10.76 -2.85
CA LEU A 93 -2.18 11.70 -3.04
C LEU A 93 -2.73 11.69 -4.47
N GLY A 94 -1.92 11.30 -5.45
CA GLY A 94 -2.34 11.16 -6.86
C GLY A 94 -3.24 9.95 -7.14
N CYS A 95 -3.28 8.98 -6.23
CA CYS A 95 -4.16 7.81 -6.35
C CYS A 95 -5.63 8.19 -6.16
N ARG A 96 -6.52 7.78 -7.06
CA ARG A 96 -7.92 8.23 -7.08
C ARG A 96 -8.69 7.87 -5.80
N LEU A 97 -8.59 6.62 -5.38
CA LEU A 97 -9.38 6.02 -4.30
C LEU A 97 -8.64 5.95 -2.96
N GLY A 98 -7.31 6.06 -2.95
CA GLY A 98 -6.52 6.21 -1.74
C GLY A 98 -5.38 5.20 -1.65
N SER A 99 -5.16 4.64 -0.46
CA SER A 99 -4.10 3.68 -0.19
C SER A 99 -4.64 2.42 0.49
N LEU A 100 -4.16 1.27 0.04
CA LEU A 100 -4.42 -0.04 0.64
C LEU A 100 -3.20 -0.44 1.47
N ALA A 101 -3.35 -0.44 2.79
CA ALA A 101 -2.37 -0.99 3.72
C ALA A 101 -2.62 -2.48 3.91
N VAL A 102 -1.84 -3.30 3.21
CA VAL A 102 -2.02 -4.75 3.15
C VAL A 102 -1.28 -5.40 4.32
N MET A 103 -2.03 -5.95 5.25
CA MET A 103 -1.53 -6.50 6.51
C MET A 103 -1.37 -8.01 6.42
N GLY A 104 -0.14 -8.52 6.40
CA GLY A 104 0.09 -9.95 6.62
C GLY A 104 -0.21 -10.39 8.07
N MET A 105 -0.18 -11.70 8.33
CA MET A 105 -0.40 -12.29 9.66
C MET A 105 0.55 -11.74 10.73
N GLN A 106 1.73 -11.29 10.32
CA GLN A 106 2.77 -10.74 11.20
C GLN A 106 2.63 -9.23 11.41
N LEU A 107 1.68 -8.57 10.73
CA LEU A 107 1.46 -7.12 10.76
C LEU A 107 2.76 -6.34 10.52
N THR A 108 3.57 -6.83 9.59
CA THR A 108 4.87 -6.30 9.20
C THR A 108 4.82 -4.83 8.77
N PRO A 109 3.77 -4.29 8.09
CA PRO A 109 3.70 -2.86 7.79
C PRO A 109 3.79 -1.98 9.04
N LEU A 110 3.27 -2.46 10.18
CA LEU A 110 3.35 -1.76 11.47
C LEU A 110 4.72 -1.89 12.14
N THR A 111 5.75 -2.36 11.43
CA THR A 111 7.13 -2.43 11.93
C THR A 111 8.13 -1.71 11.04
N ARG A 112 7.68 -1.19 9.88
CA ARG A 112 8.54 -0.57 8.87
C ARG A 112 8.28 0.92 8.80
N ALA A 113 9.34 1.73 8.91
CA ALA A 113 9.18 3.18 8.99
C ALA A 113 8.53 3.77 7.74
N TRP A 114 8.87 3.24 6.55
CA TRP A 114 8.26 3.66 5.29
C TRP A 114 6.76 3.36 5.25
N CYS A 115 6.33 2.15 5.60
CA CYS A 115 4.91 1.80 5.60
C CYS A 115 4.10 2.62 6.61
N MET A 116 4.69 2.90 7.78
CA MET A 116 4.09 3.81 8.76
C MET A 116 4.00 5.25 8.23
N TYR A 117 5.07 5.75 7.61
CA TYR A 117 5.07 7.08 6.97
C TYR A 117 4.02 7.17 5.88
N GLU A 118 3.91 6.18 5.00
CA GLU A 118 2.91 6.16 3.92
C GLU A 118 1.49 6.16 4.50
N SER A 119 1.25 5.34 5.53
CA SER A 119 -0.05 5.31 6.22
C SER A 119 -0.36 6.65 6.88
N TRP A 120 0.60 7.24 7.58
CA TRP A 120 0.46 8.57 8.19
C TRP A 120 0.24 9.65 7.13
N ALA A 121 1.01 9.66 6.05
CA ALA A 121 0.94 10.66 4.99
C ALA A 121 -0.41 10.61 4.27
N THR A 122 -0.96 9.42 4.02
CA THR A 122 -2.32 9.26 3.46
C THR A 122 -3.38 9.89 4.36
N VAL A 123 -3.25 9.71 5.68
CA VAL A 123 -4.21 10.26 6.66
C VAL A 123 -4.01 11.76 6.85
N TYR A 124 -2.77 12.19 7.03
CA TYR A 124 -2.39 13.56 7.40
C TYR A 124 -2.56 14.55 6.24
N TYR A 125 -2.05 14.20 5.05
CA TYR A 125 -2.15 15.06 3.87
C TYR A 125 -3.42 14.81 3.05
N GLY A 126 -4.11 13.69 3.27
CA GLY A 126 -5.37 13.33 2.64
C GLY A 126 -6.51 13.32 3.65
N SER A 127 -6.99 12.11 3.96
CA SER A 127 -8.01 11.90 4.98
C SER A 127 -7.96 10.47 5.50
N CYS A 128 -8.49 10.24 6.70
CA CYS A 128 -8.56 8.89 7.27
C CYS A 128 -9.37 7.91 6.40
N GLN A 129 -10.35 8.39 5.65
CA GLN A 129 -11.18 7.56 4.76
C GLN A 129 -10.41 7.04 3.54
N ARG A 130 -9.27 7.66 3.21
CA ARG A 130 -8.41 7.25 2.10
C ARG A 130 -7.41 6.17 2.49
N LEU A 131 -7.27 5.84 3.77
CA LEU A 131 -6.46 4.72 4.23
C LEU A 131 -7.38 3.52 4.51
N ILE A 132 -7.24 2.48 3.69
CA ILE A 132 -7.99 1.24 3.82
C ILE A 132 -7.02 0.15 4.29
N VAL A 133 -7.33 -0.49 5.42
CA VAL A 133 -6.54 -1.60 5.94
C VAL A 133 -7.13 -2.91 5.40
N VAL A 134 -6.32 -3.69 4.70
CA VAL A 134 -6.70 -4.97 4.12
C VAL A 134 -6.05 -6.08 4.94
N PHE A 135 -6.85 -7.03 5.40
CA PHE A 135 -6.40 -8.23 6.11
C PHE A 135 -6.53 -9.46 5.20
N PRO A 136 -5.85 -10.57 5.52
CA PRO A 136 -6.04 -11.82 4.81
C PRO A 136 -7.42 -12.42 5.10
N ASP A 137 -7.89 -13.28 4.21
CA ASP A 137 -9.21 -13.92 4.31
C ASP A 137 -9.39 -14.75 5.60
N ASP A 138 -8.30 -15.27 6.15
CA ASP A 138 -8.27 -16.03 7.40
C ASP A 138 -8.05 -15.14 8.64
N VAL A 139 -8.40 -13.86 8.56
CA VAL A 139 -8.32 -12.91 9.67
C VAL A 139 -9.03 -13.44 10.92
N THR A 140 -8.31 -13.42 12.04
CA THR A 140 -8.84 -13.82 13.35
C THR A 140 -9.09 -12.60 14.22
N LEU A 141 -9.98 -12.75 15.22
CA LEU A 141 -10.16 -11.70 16.23
C LEU A 141 -8.88 -11.40 17.01
N GLU A 142 -8.02 -12.40 17.20
CA GLU A 142 -6.70 -12.23 17.81
C GLU A 142 -5.79 -11.34 16.96
N LEU A 143 -5.79 -11.52 15.64
CA LEU A 143 -5.03 -10.68 14.71
C LEU A 143 -5.52 -9.23 14.76
N VAL A 144 -6.84 -9.01 14.76
CA VAL A 144 -7.44 -7.68 14.85
C VAL A 144 -7.12 -7.01 16.20
N SER A 145 -7.19 -7.76 17.30
CA SER A 145 -6.79 -7.27 18.63
C SER A 145 -5.32 -6.87 18.67
N THR A 146 -4.44 -7.73 18.11
CA THR A 146 -3.00 -7.47 18.01
C THR A 146 -2.73 -6.23 17.15
N PHE A 147 -3.44 -6.08 16.04
CA PHE A 147 -3.37 -4.90 15.20
C PHE A 147 -3.72 -3.63 15.97
N GLN A 148 -4.85 -3.63 16.68
CA GLN A 148 -5.28 -2.49 17.47
C GLN A 148 -4.26 -2.13 18.57
N GLU A 149 -3.70 -3.12 19.26
CA GLU A 149 -2.67 -2.90 20.26
C GLU A 149 -1.40 -2.30 19.65
N ARG A 150 -0.93 -2.85 18.52
CA ARG A 150 0.23 -2.30 17.81
C ARG A 150 -0.01 -0.87 17.35
N CYS A 151 -1.19 -0.55 16.82
CA CYS A 151 -1.55 0.81 16.42
C CYS A 151 -1.48 1.81 17.57
N ARG A 152 -1.88 1.43 18.79
CA ARG A 152 -1.77 2.28 20.00
C ARG A 152 -0.33 2.49 20.45
N CYS A 153 0.56 1.56 20.11
CA CYS A 153 1.95 1.52 20.54
C CYS A 153 2.93 1.84 19.39
N ILE A 154 2.47 2.45 18.30
CA ILE A 154 3.34 2.81 17.17
C ILE A 154 4.42 3.79 17.67
N ASP A 155 5.67 3.40 17.45
CA ASP A 155 6.84 4.23 17.68
C ASP A 155 7.74 4.17 16.44
N ILE A 156 7.68 5.21 15.63
CA ILE A 156 8.47 5.33 14.39
C ILE A 156 9.97 5.29 14.66
N THR A 157 10.42 5.71 15.85
CA THR A 157 11.84 5.72 16.21
C THR A 157 12.38 4.30 16.39
N ARG A 158 11.49 3.33 16.67
CA ARG A 158 11.80 1.89 16.81
C ARG A 158 11.53 1.08 15.55
N ALA A 159 10.89 1.68 14.54
CA ALA A 159 10.58 1.00 13.29
C ALA A 159 11.85 0.64 12.49
N ALA A 160 11.81 -0.45 11.75
CA ALA A 160 12.90 -0.89 10.89
C ALA A 160 12.97 -0.07 9.59
N THR A 161 14.19 0.23 9.16
CA THR A 161 14.52 0.93 7.90
C THR A 161 15.64 0.19 7.19
N THR A 162 15.64 0.22 5.87
CA THR A 162 16.76 -0.31 5.08
C THR A 162 18.00 0.58 5.23
N LEU A 163 17.81 1.90 5.21
CA LEU A 163 18.87 2.89 5.43
C LEU A 163 18.59 3.65 6.74
N PRO A 164 19.57 3.80 7.66
CA PRO A 164 19.37 4.52 8.91
C PRO A 164 18.89 5.97 8.75
N GLN A 165 19.32 6.63 7.67
CA GLN A 165 18.94 8.01 7.34
C GLN A 165 17.46 8.17 6.95
N ASP A 166 16.80 7.12 6.47
CA ASP A 166 15.37 7.18 6.10
C ASP A 166 14.53 7.57 7.32
N LYS A 167 14.87 7.02 8.49
CA LYS A 167 14.20 7.34 9.74
C LYS A 167 14.35 8.81 10.12
N GLN A 168 15.55 9.36 9.96
CA GLN A 168 15.80 10.78 10.25
C GLN A 168 15.00 11.69 9.32
N ARG A 169 14.92 11.34 8.04
CA ARG A 169 14.14 12.08 7.04
C ARG A 169 12.65 12.02 7.36
N ILE A 170 12.12 10.82 7.64
CA ILE A 170 10.70 10.61 7.96
C ILE A 170 10.29 11.33 9.25
N VAL A 171 11.12 11.30 10.28
CA VAL A 171 10.84 11.97 11.57
C VAL A 171 10.94 13.49 11.48
N ALA A 172 11.61 14.02 10.46
CA ALA A 172 11.77 15.47 10.25
C ALA A 172 10.63 16.11 9.43
N GLU A 173 9.74 15.32 8.83
CA GLU A 173 8.47 15.79 8.24
C GLU A 173 7.45 16.17 9.33
#